data_AF-A0A938TN00-F1
#
_entry.id   AF-A0A938TN00-F1
#
_cell.length_a   1.000
_cell.length_b   1.000
_cell.length_c   1.000
_cell.angle_alpha   90.00
_cell.angle_beta   90.00
_cell.angle_gamma   90.00
#
_symmetry.space_group_name_H-M   'P 1'
#
loop_
_entity.id
_entity.type
_entity.pdbx_description
1 polymer ?
#
loop_
_entity_poly.entity_id
_entity_poly.type
_entity_poly.pdbx_seq_one_letter_code
_entity_poly.pdbx_strand_id
1 'polypeptide(L)'
;MNTKKEEITARFAYKRYTSPFKEQALERTDRDGVPKVAQDLGVAEATLYAWKAKRRQTGQPFEDQKPQQAELARLKRENARLEEEVAFLKKAAAYFAKLPK
;
A
#
# COMPACT_ATOMS: atom_id res chain seq x y z
N MET A 1 30.27 -11.10 12.28
CA MET A 1 29.21 -11.15 13.32
C MET A 1 27.83 -10.82 12.70
N ASN A 2 27.39 -11.55 11.66
CA ASN A 2 26.09 -11.32 11.00
C ASN A 2 25.00 -12.34 11.36
N THR A 3 25.37 -13.42 12.06
CA THR A 3 24.52 -14.59 12.29
C THR A 3 23.29 -14.31 13.15
N LYS A 4 23.38 -13.43 14.16
CA LYS A 4 22.24 -13.15 15.06
C LYS A 4 21.13 -12.31 14.42
N LYS A 5 21.43 -11.44 13.44
CA LYS A 5 20.39 -10.64 12.74
C LYS A 5 19.62 -11.47 11.71
N GLU A 6 20.28 -12.43 11.08
CA GLU A 6 19.64 -13.37 10.14
C GLU A 6 18.71 -14.36 10.88
N GLU A 7 19.09 -14.84 12.07
CA GLU A 7 18.23 -15.71 12.88
C GLU A 7 16.95 -15.03 13.38
N ILE A 8 17.02 -13.75 13.77
CA ILE A 8 15.84 -13.00 14.23
C ILE A 8 14.87 -12.74 13.07
N THR A 9 15.39 -12.45 11.87
CA THR A 9 14.55 -12.21 10.69
C THR A 9 13.93 -13.49 10.14
N ALA A 10 14.59 -14.64 10.28
CA ALA A 10 14.05 -15.96 9.91
C ALA A 10 12.91 -16.43 10.84
N ARG A 11 13.02 -16.18 12.16
CA ARG A 11 11.97 -16.57 13.14
C ARG A 11 10.62 -15.87 12.91
N PHE A 12 10.60 -14.72 12.24
CA PHE A 12 9.38 -13.98 11.90
C PHE A 12 9.08 -13.97 10.40
N ALA A 13 9.52 -14.99 9.66
CA ALA A 13 9.18 -15.11 8.25
C ALA A 13 7.66 -15.24 8.07
N TYR A 14 6.99 -14.10 7.85
CA TYR A 14 5.56 -14.03 7.62
C TYR A 14 5.19 -14.83 6.38
N LYS A 15 4.28 -15.79 6.53
CA LYS A 15 3.76 -16.57 5.40
C LYS A 15 3.15 -15.62 4.37
N ARG A 16 3.74 -15.62 3.17
CA ARG A 16 3.30 -14.75 2.07
C ARG A 16 2.21 -15.45 1.26
N TYR A 17 1.06 -14.79 1.17
CA TYR A 17 -0.04 -15.22 0.33
C TYR A 17 -0.15 -14.32 -0.90
N THR A 18 -0.35 -14.92 -2.06
CA THR A 18 -0.59 -14.21 -3.33
C THR A 18 -1.91 -13.45 -3.30
N SER A 19 -2.05 -12.37 -4.06
CA SER A 19 -3.30 -11.60 -4.11
C SER A 19 -4.51 -12.44 -4.56
N PRO A 20 -4.43 -13.30 -5.60
CA PRO A 20 -5.57 -14.13 -6.01
C PRO A 20 -6.04 -15.09 -4.91
N PHE A 21 -5.10 -15.70 -4.18
CA PHE A 21 -5.42 -16.53 -3.02
C PHE A 21 -6.17 -15.76 -1.94
N LYS A 22 -5.75 -14.52 -1.63
CA LYS A 22 -6.42 -13.69 -0.62
C LYS A 22 -7.84 -13.34 -1.05
N GLU A 23 -8.05 -13.02 -2.33
CA GLU A 23 -9.39 -12.73 -2.86
C GLU A 23 -10.30 -13.95 -2.76
N GLN A 24 -9.86 -15.11 -3.26
CA GLN A 24 -10.65 -16.34 -3.19
C GLN A 24 -10.97 -16.74 -1.74
N ALA A 25 -10.00 -16.60 -0.83
CA ALA A 25 -10.22 -16.85 0.59
C ALA A 25 -11.28 -15.90 1.17
N LEU A 26 -11.23 -14.62 0.83
CA LEU A 26 -12.20 -13.63 1.29
C LEU A 26 -13.60 -13.85 0.72
N GLU A 27 -13.72 -14.16 -0.57
CA GLU A 27 -15.00 -14.52 -1.19
C GLU A 27 -15.61 -15.74 -0.50
N ARG A 28 -14.79 -16.75 -0.21
CA ARG A 28 -15.24 -17.93 0.54
C ARG A 28 -15.65 -17.57 1.97
N THR A 29 -14.97 -16.64 2.64
CA THR A 29 -15.38 -16.18 3.98
C THR A 29 -16.73 -15.46 4.00
N ASP A 30 -17.15 -14.87 2.88
CA ASP A 30 -18.46 -14.23 2.76
C ASP A 30 -19.59 -15.27 2.66
N ARG A 31 -19.29 -16.51 2.21
CA ARG A 31 -20.25 -17.62 2.10
C ARG A 31 -20.24 -18.55 3.32
N ASP A 32 -19.06 -19.00 3.73
CA ASP A 32 -18.87 -20.09 4.69
C ASP A 32 -18.51 -19.60 6.11
N GLY A 33 -18.22 -18.29 6.25
CA GLY A 33 -17.74 -17.70 7.49
C GLY A 33 -16.23 -17.86 7.71
N VAL A 34 -15.66 -16.99 8.57
CA VAL A 34 -14.21 -16.96 8.82
C VAL A 34 -13.68 -18.22 9.51
N PRO A 35 -14.32 -18.78 10.56
CA PRO A 35 -13.77 -19.93 11.28
C PRO A 35 -13.61 -21.18 10.41
N LYS A 36 -14.62 -21.48 9.58
CA LYS A 36 -14.61 -22.63 8.67
C LYS A 36 -13.52 -22.50 7.61
N VAL A 37 -13.43 -21.32 6.99
CA VAL A 37 -12.43 -21.07 5.93
C VAL A 37 -11.01 -21.05 6.48
N ALA A 38 -10.82 -20.54 7.71
CA ALA A 38 -9.53 -20.61 8.40
C ALA A 38 -9.05 -22.05 8.59
N GLN A 39 -9.96 -22.93 9.05
CA GLN A 39 -9.68 -24.35 9.22
C GLN A 39 -9.36 -25.02 7.88
N ASP A 40 -10.21 -24.82 6.87
CA ASP A 40 -10.08 -25.47 5.56
C ASP A 40 -8.83 -25.04 4.79
N LEU A 41 -8.42 -23.77 4.90
CA LEU A 41 -7.25 -23.23 4.20
C LEU A 41 -5.97 -23.30 5.05
N GLY A 42 -6.05 -23.71 6.31
CA GLY A 42 -4.91 -23.69 7.25
C GLY A 42 -4.35 -22.28 7.46
N VAL A 43 -5.23 -21.27 7.48
CA VAL A 43 -4.89 -19.85 7.67
C VAL A 43 -5.46 -19.41 9.00
N ALA A 44 -4.68 -18.72 9.84
CA ALA A 44 -5.17 -18.21 11.11
C ALA A 44 -6.35 -17.24 10.89
N GLU A 45 -7.42 -17.38 11.68
CA GLU A 45 -8.62 -16.53 11.59
C GLU A 45 -8.29 -15.04 11.65
N ALA A 46 -7.38 -14.64 12.55
CA ALA A 46 -6.90 -13.26 12.68
C ALA A 46 -6.34 -12.71 11.35
N THR A 47 -5.72 -13.56 10.54
CA THR A 47 -5.21 -13.17 9.21
C THR A 47 -6.35 -12.88 8.24
N LEU A 48 -7.38 -13.71 8.22
CA LEU A 48 -8.57 -13.50 7.38
C LEU A 48 -9.34 -12.24 7.81
N TYR A 49 -9.51 -12.01 9.11
CA TYR A 49 -10.10 -10.77 9.63
C TYR A 49 -9.29 -9.54 9.24
N ALA A 50 -7.96 -9.58 9.34
CA ALA A 50 -7.10 -8.49 8.90
C ALA A 50 -7.25 -8.21 7.40
N TRP A 51 -7.35 -9.26 6.57
CA TRP A 51 -7.58 -9.07 5.14
C TRP A 51 -8.96 -8.49 4.83
N LYS A 52 -10.00 -8.93 5.56
CA LYS A 52 -11.37 -8.42 5.42
C LYS A 52 -11.46 -6.94 5.81
N ALA A 53 -10.79 -6.55 6.90
CA ALA A 53 -10.67 -5.16 7.31
C ALA A 53 -9.95 -4.32 6.24
N LYS A 54 -8.84 -4.84 5.68
CA LYS A 54 -8.10 -4.14 4.64
C LYS A 54 -8.91 -3.98 3.34
N ARG A 55 -9.62 -5.01 2.89
CA ARG A 55 -10.53 -4.96 1.72
C ARG A 55 -11.62 -3.90 1.92
N ARG A 56 -12.19 -3.79 3.14
CA ARG A 56 -13.18 -2.76 3.49
C ARG A 56 -12.60 -1.34 3.45
N GLN A 57 -11.36 -1.15 3.92
CA GLN A 57 -10.71 0.16 3.91
C GLN A 57 -10.34 0.65 2.50
N THR A 58 -9.90 -0.26 1.62
CA THR A 58 -9.50 0.11 0.25
C THR A 58 -10.66 0.09 -0.73
N GLY A 59 -11.76 -0.62 -0.41
CA GLY A 59 -12.89 -0.81 -1.31
C GLY A 59 -12.54 -1.57 -2.59
N GLN A 60 -11.37 -2.19 -2.65
CA GLN A 60 -10.75 -2.70 -3.87
C GLN A 60 -9.97 -4.00 -3.64
N PRO A 61 -9.83 -4.83 -4.69
CA PRO A 61 -9.03 -6.04 -4.66
C PRO A 61 -7.56 -5.82 -4.30
N PHE A 62 -6.93 -6.83 -3.71
CA PHE A 62 -5.53 -6.82 -3.29
C PHE A 62 -4.52 -6.69 -4.45
N GLU A 63 -4.89 -7.09 -5.66
CA GLU A 63 -4.09 -6.87 -6.89
C GLU A 63 -3.92 -5.37 -7.16
N ASP A 64 -5.01 -4.60 -7.07
CA ASP A 64 -5.06 -3.19 -7.47
C ASP A 64 -4.40 -2.24 -6.47
N GLN A 65 -4.22 -2.69 -5.22
CA GLN A 65 -3.62 -1.87 -4.16
C GLN A 65 -2.16 -1.49 -4.43
N LYS A 66 -1.37 -2.39 -5.01
CA LYS A 66 0.07 -2.15 -5.26
C LYS A 66 0.33 -1.10 -6.36
N PRO A 67 -0.24 -1.23 -7.57
CA PRO A 67 -0.01 -0.24 -8.62
C PRO A 67 -0.51 1.15 -8.21
N GLN A 68 -1.65 1.25 -7.52
CA GLN A 68 -2.17 2.53 -7.06
C GLN A 68 -1.27 3.23 -6.02
N GLN A 69 -0.65 2.48 -5.11
CA GLN A 69 0.30 3.07 -4.16
C GLN A 69 1.53 3.63 -4.88
N ALA A 70 2.00 2.95 -5.93
CA ALA A 70 3.11 3.44 -6.76
C ALA A 70 2.70 4.70 -7.55
N GLU A 71 1.52 4.71 -8.14
CA GLU A 71 0.97 5.88 -8.86
C GLU A 71 0.78 7.07 -7.91
N LEU A 72 0.23 6.86 -6.71
CA LEU A 72 0.10 7.92 -5.70
C LEU A 72 1.46 8.50 -5.29
N ALA A 73 2.48 7.65 -5.13
CA ALA A 73 3.83 8.12 -4.82
C ALA A 73 4.42 8.93 -5.98
N ARG A 74 4.21 8.50 -7.24
CA ARG A 74 4.62 9.24 -8.44
C ARG A 74 3.93 10.60 -8.51
N LEU A 75 2.61 10.63 -8.35
CA LEU A 75 1.82 11.86 -8.41
C LEU A 75 2.21 12.85 -7.32
N LYS A 76 2.49 12.39 -6.09
CA LYS A 76 2.97 13.28 -5.02
C LYS A 76 4.31 13.93 -5.34
N ARG A 77 5.24 13.18 -5.97
CA ARG A 77 6.53 13.74 -6.40
C ARG A 77 6.35 14.77 -7.51
N GLU A 78 5.52 14.46 -8.49
CA GLU A 78 5.27 15.39 -9.59
C GLU A 78 4.57 16.67 -9.10
N ASN A 79 3.61 16.54 -8.18
CA ASN A 79 2.94 17.70 -7.60
C ASN A 79 3.92 18.60 -6.84
N ALA A 80 4.79 18.02 -5.99
CA ALA A 80 5.83 18.78 -5.30
C ALA A 80 6.77 19.52 -6.28
N ARG A 81 7.17 18.85 -7.37
CA ARG A 81 7.98 19.47 -8.42
C ARG A 81 7.25 20.65 -9.09
N LEU A 82 5.99 20.48 -9.45
CA LEU A 82 5.19 21.53 -10.06
C LEU A 82 4.97 22.72 -9.12
N GLU A 83 4.78 22.47 -7.82
CA GLU A 83 4.71 23.52 -6.80
C GLU A 83 6.01 24.33 -6.72
N GLU A 84 7.17 23.67 -6.79
CA GLU A 84 8.48 24.32 -6.85
C GLU A 84 8.66 25.16 -8.12
N GLU A 85 8.28 24.64 -9.29
CA GLU A 85 8.33 25.36 -10.57
C GLU A 85 7.43 26.61 -10.54
N VAL A 86 6.20 26.48 -10.03
CA VAL A 86 5.26 27.60 -9.84
C VAL A 86 5.83 28.63 -8.86
N ALA A 87 6.43 28.19 -7.75
CA ALA A 87 7.04 29.09 -6.78
C ALA A 87 8.23 29.86 -7.37
N PHE A 88 9.06 29.19 -8.19
CA PHE A 88 10.17 29.83 -8.90
C PHE A 88 9.67 30.88 -9.90
N LEU A 89 8.70 30.54 -10.75
CA LEU A 89 8.13 31.46 -11.73
C LEU A 89 7.49 32.69 -11.07
N LYS A 90 6.78 32.50 -9.95
CA LYS A 90 6.24 33.61 -9.15
C LYS A 90 7.33 34.53 -8.62
N LYS A 91 8.43 33.98 -8.11
CA LYS A 91 9.59 34.77 -7.66
C LYS A 91 10.23 35.55 -8.82
N ALA A 92 10.40 34.91 -9.97
CA ALA A 92 10.93 35.56 -11.17
C ALA A 92 10.02 36.71 -11.63
N ALA A 93 8.71 36.47 -11.75
CA ALA A 93 7.74 37.51 -12.11
C ALA A 93 7.77 38.69 -11.13
N ALA A 94 7.85 38.43 -9.83
CA ALA A 94 7.96 39.47 -8.81
C ALA A 94 9.28 40.26 -8.89
N TYR A 95 10.38 39.61 -9.28
CA TYR A 95 11.65 40.29 -9.53
C TYR A 95 11.55 41.20 -10.75
N PHE A 96 11.05 40.69 -11.88
CA PHE A 96 10.90 41.48 -13.12
C PHE A 96 9.93 42.65 -12.97
N ALA A 97 8.85 42.51 -12.18
CA ALA A 97 7.92 43.59 -11.90
C ALA A 97 8.51 44.74 -11.07
N LYS A 98 9.65 44.51 -10.38
CA LYS A 98 10.33 45.52 -9.56
C LYS A 98 11.49 46.20 -10.28
N LEU A 99 11.89 45.72 -11.46
CA LEU A 99 12.92 46.37 -12.25
C LEU A 99 12.38 47.68 -12.87
N PRO A 100 13.09 48.81 -12.71
CA PRO A 100 12.72 50.05 -13.40
C PRO A 100 12.89 49.88 -14.92
N LYS A 101 12.05 50.58 -15.70
CA LYS A 101 12.11 50.60 -17.16
C LYS A 101 13.32 51.37 -17.68
#